data_AF-A0A539DP44-F1
#
_entry.id   AF-A0A539DP44-F1
#
_cell.length_a   1.000
_cell.length_b   1.000
_cell.length_c   1.000
_cell.angle_alpha   90.00
_cell.angle_beta   90.00
_cell.angle_gamma   90.00
#
_symmetry.space_group_name_H-M   'P 1'
#
loop_
_entity.id
_entity.type
_entity.pdbx_description
1 polymer ?
#
loop_
_entity_poly.entity_id
_entity_poly.type
_entity_poly.pdbx_seq_one_letter_code
_entity_poly.pdbx_strand_id
1 'polypeptide(L)'
;MRLSSLLPGILLFVVTLPAPIHRAGAQQVADTLWAPPGLVPAWARDSGPRVAIDAAHFNFHTVDGRYRPFADLLRRDGCRVTGSDREFSAEALGGIDILVIANALNRRNAEDWSLPTPPAFSAAEVEAVREWVRGGGSLLLIADHMPFPGGASSLAAA
;
A
#
# COMPACT_ATOMS: atom_id res chain seq x y z
N MET A 1 17.13 81.39 19.35
CA MET A 1 15.94 81.38 18.46
C MET A 1 15.90 80.05 17.73
N ARG A 2 14.78 79.31 17.89
CA ARG A 2 14.17 78.28 17.02
C ARG A 2 15.05 77.09 16.58
N LEU A 3 14.92 75.93 17.25
CA LEU A 3 14.04 74.77 16.92
C LEU A 3 14.29 74.13 15.54
N SER A 4 14.74 72.88 15.55
CA SER A 4 14.11 71.78 14.79
C SER A 4 14.72 70.43 15.20
N SER A 5 13.97 69.69 16.00
CA SER A 5 14.21 68.29 16.33
C SER A 5 13.72 67.40 15.18
N LEU A 6 14.64 66.73 14.49
CA LEU A 6 14.35 65.68 13.53
C LEU A 6 14.21 64.35 14.30
N LEU A 7 12.98 63.90 14.50
CA LEU A 7 12.71 62.53 14.95
C LEU A 7 12.93 61.59 13.74
N PRO A 8 13.74 60.53 13.85
CA PRO A 8 13.83 59.55 12.78
C PRO A 8 12.55 58.70 12.79
N GLY A 9 11.76 58.79 11.73
CA GLY A 9 10.63 57.88 11.51
C GLY A 9 11.16 56.47 11.27
N ILE A 10 10.92 55.56 12.22
CA ILE A 10 11.17 54.13 12.03
C ILE A 10 10.11 53.59 11.07
N LEU A 11 10.52 53.34 9.82
CA LEU A 11 9.70 52.65 8.83
C LEU A 11 9.69 51.15 9.15
N LEU A 12 8.60 50.65 9.75
CA LEU A 12 8.43 49.23 10.01
C LEU A 12 8.09 48.51 8.69
N PHE A 13 9.08 47.85 8.09
CA PHE A 13 8.86 46.94 6.98
C PHE A 13 8.30 45.61 7.52
N VAL A 14 6.99 45.41 7.42
CA VAL A 14 6.39 44.10 7.68
C VAL A 14 6.67 43.22 6.46
N VAL A 15 7.72 42.40 6.55
CA VAL A 15 7.97 41.33 5.58
C VAL A 15 6.95 40.23 5.82
N THR A 16 5.88 40.22 5.03
CA THR A 16 4.98 39.08 4.94
C THR A 16 5.71 37.95 4.23
N LEU A 17 6.35 37.06 5.00
CA LEU A 17 6.86 35.79 4.47
C LEU A 17 5.65 35.03 3.88
N PRO A 18 5.64 34.70 2.58
CA PRO A 18 4.59 33.88 2.02
C PRO A 18 4.64 32.52 2.71
N ALA A 19 3.63 32.22 3.54
CA ALA A 19 3.48 30.89 4.10
C ALA A 19 3.42 29.89 2.93
N PRO A 20 4.24 28.83 2.92
CA PRO A 20 4.22 27.86 1.85
C PRO A 20 2.82 27.26 1.81
N ILE A 21 2.10 27.48 0.71
CA ILE A 21 0.83 26.81 0.43
C ILE A 21 1.20 25.34 0.21
N HIS A 22 1.19 24.54 1.28
CA HIS A 22 1.25 23.10 1.17
C HIS A 22 -0.03 22.67 0.44
N ARG A 23 0.12 22.25 -0.81
CA ARG A 23 -0.93 21.49 -1.49
C ARG A 23 -1.08 20.18 -0.73
N ALA A 24 -1.97 20.18 0.26
CA ALA A 24 -2.42 18.94 0.87
C ALA A 24 -3.16 18.16 -0.22
N GLY A 25 -2.47 17.21 -0.85
CA GLY A 25 -3.14 16.20 -1.66
C GLY A 25 -4.09 15.43 -0.73
N ALA A 26 -5.36 15.34 -1.10
CA ALA A 26 -6.29 14.46 -0.42
C ALA A 26 -5.82 13.02 -0.68
N GLN A 27 -5.00 12.49 0.22
CA GLN A 27 -4.45 11.14 0.09
C GLN A 27 -5.39 10.15 0.78
N GLN A 28 -5.63 9.01 0.14
CA GLN A 28 -6.33 7.90 0.79
C GLN A 28 -5.53 7.44 2.02
N VAL A 29 -6.21 7.37 3.18
CA VAL A 29 -5.71 6.86 4.47
C VAL A 29 -6.63 5.75 4.95
N ALA A 30 -6.05 4.73 5.57
CA ALA A 30 -6.83 3.64 6.17
C ALA A 30 -7.65 4.12 7.38
N ASP A 31 -8.92 3.72 7.45
CA ASP A 31 -9.68 3.78 8.70
C ASP A 31 -9.31 2.60 9.59
N THR A 32 -8.35 2.82 10.50
CA THR A 32 -7.86 1.79 11.41
C THR A 32 -8.70 1.65 12.69
N LEU A 33 -9.75 2.46 12.84
CA LEU A 33 -10.62 2.44 14.03
C LEU A 33 -11.91 1.65 13.78
N TRP A 34 -12.24 1.39 12.51
CA TRP A 34 -13.44 0.65 12.17
C TRP A 34 -13.45 -0.77 12.76
N ALA A 35 -14.62 -1.13 13.28
CA ALA A 35 -14.91 -2.41 13.89
C ALA A 35 -16.33 -2.83 13.47
N PRO A 36 -16.50 -3.93 12.71
CA PRO A 36 -17.83 -4.38 12.33
C PRO A 36 -18.62 -4.81 13.58
N PRO A 37 -19.78 -4.19 13.86
CA PRO A 37 -20.64 -4.65 14.95
C PRO A 37 -21.24 -6.02 14.60
N GLY A 38 -21.26 -6.93 15.57
CA GLY A 38 -21.89 -8.24 15.41
C GLY A 38 -21.15 -9.21 14.49
N LEU A 39 -19.85 -9.02 14.24
CA LEU A 39 -19.04 -10.00 13.52
C LEU A 39 -19.05 -11.34 14.27
N VAL A 40 -19.50 -12.39 13.58
CA VAL A 40 -19.36 -13.78 14.00
C VAL A 40 -18.19 -14.37 13.22
N PRO A 41 -17.03 -14.65 13.86
CA PRO A 41 -15.87 -15.17 13.16
C PRO A 41 -16.16 -16.50 12.48
N ALA A 42 -15.73 -16.65 11.24
CA ALA A 42 -15.80 -17.92 10.52
C ALA A 42 -14.89 -18.99 11.15
N TRP A 43 -13.79 -18.57 11.79
CA TRP A 43 -12.87 -19.46 12.49
C TRP A 43 -12.64 -19.02 13.94
N ALA A 44 -12.29 -19.99 14.78
CA ALA A 44 -11.69 -19.67 16.07
C ALA A 44 -10.42 -18.83 15.86
N ARG A 45 -10.08 -17.99 16.85
CA ARG A 45 -8.90 -17.12 16.81
C ARG A 45 -7.66 -17.92 16.37
N ASP A 46 -6.95 -17.38 15.39
CA ASP A 46 -5.72 -17.92 14.82
C ASP A 46 -5.84 -19.38 14.32
N SER A 47 -7.05 -19.86 14.03
CA SER A 47 -7.32 -21.22 13.55
C SER A 47 -7.73 -21.25 12.07
N GLY A 48 -8.05 -20.10 11.47
CA GLY A 48 -8.37 -19.96 10.06
C GLY A 48 -7.16 -20.01 9.12
N PRO A 49 -7.32 -19.70 7.83
CA PRO A 49 -6.25 -19.72 6.83
C PRO A 49 -5.08 -18.77 7.16
N ARG A 50 -3.88 -19.12 6.67
CA ARG A 50 -2.70 -18.24 6.64
C ARG A 50 -2.76 -17.35 5.42
N VAL A 51 -2.95 -16.07 5.66
CA VAL A 51 -3.07 -15.04 4.62
C VAL A 51 -1.80 -14.21 4.61
N ALA A 52 -1.13 -14.14 3.46
CA ALA A 52 -0.01 -13.24 3.24
C ALA A 52 -0.44 -12.08 2.35
N ILE A 53 -0.16 -10.84 2.77
CA ILE A 53 -0.37 -9.64 1.97
C ILE A 53 0.99 -9.19 1.45
N ASP A 54 1.11 -9.10 0.13
CA ASP A 54 2.33 -8.71 -0.56
C ASP A 54 2.76 -7.27 -0.21
N ALA A 55 4.04 -7.13 0.10
CA ALA A 55 4.74 -5.87 0.34
C ALA A 55 6.11 -5.83 -0.36
N ALA A 56 6.48 -6.87 -1.13
CA ALA A 56 7.74 -6.95 -1.84
C ALA A 56 7.74 -6.12 -3.14
N HIS A 57 6.56 -5.90 -3.72
CA HIS A 57 6.40 -5.34 -5.07
C HIS A 57 5.86 -3.91 -5.06
N PHE A 58 6.39 -3.07 -4.16
CA PHE A 58 6.00 -1.65 -4.05
C PHE A 58 4.48 -1.45 -3.98
N ASN A 59 3.77 -2.40 -3.38
CA ASN A 59 2.32 -2.44 -3.37
C ASN A 59 1.77 -1.17 -2.74
N PHE A 60 0.76 -0.58 -3.40
CA PHE A 60 0.08 0.58 -2.85
C PHE A 60 -0.64 0.26 -1.53
N HIS A 61 -0.96 -1.02 -1.32
CA HIS A 61 -1.65 -1.56 -0.15
C HIS A 61 -0.80 -2.65 0.53
N THR A 62 -0.38 -2.39 1.77
CA THR A 62 0.35 -3.35 2.62
C THR A 62 -0.44 -3.66 3.90
N VAL A 63 -0.05 -4.74 4.60
CA VAL A 63 -0.71 -5.23 5.83
C VAL A 63 -0.85 -4.17 6.92
N ASP A 64 0.17 -3.32 7.11
CA ASP A 64 0.16 -2.26 8.14
C ASP A 64 -0.15 -0.87 7.55
N GLY A 65 -0.25 -0.78 6.22
CA GLY A 65 -0.56 0.44 5.49
C GLY A 65 -2.06 0.56 5.19
N ARG A 66 -2.39 0.89 3.94
CA ARG A 66 -3.78 1.14 3.50
C ARG A 66 -4.70 -0.07 3.62
N TYR A 67 -4.15 -1.29 3.68
CA TYR A 67 -4.90 -2.53 3.84
C TYR A 67 -5.01 -3.02 5.28
N ARG A 68 -4.53 -2.24 6.25
CA ARG A 68 -4.71 -2.57 7.67
C ARG A 68 -6.16 -2.88 8.06
N PRO A 69 -7.19 -2.15 7.61
CA PRO A 69 -8.58 -2.48 8.00
C PRO A 69 -9.02 -3.85 7.46
N PHE A 70 -8.57 -4.21 6.25
CA PHE A 70 -8.79 -5.53 5.67
C PHE A 70 -8.05 -6.63 6.46
N ALA A 71 -6.78 -6.40 6.80
CA ALA A 71 -6.00 -7.33 7.61
C ALA A 71 -6.64 -7.52 9.01
N ASP A 72 -7.09 -6.45 9.64
CA ASP A 72 -7.73 -6.49 10.96
C ASP A 72 -9.09 -7.18 10.91
N LEU A 73 -9.86 -7.01 9.83
CA LEU A 73 -11.09 -7.76 9.59
C LEU A 73 -10.81 -9.27 9.52
N LEU A 74 -9.85 -9.69 8.69
CA LEU A 74 -9.48 -11.10 8.55
C LEU A 74 -8.97 -11.71 9.86
N ARG A 75 -8.16 -10.97 10.63
CA ARG A 75 -7.69 -11.41 11.96
C ARG A 75 -8.86 -11.60 12.92
N ARG A 76 -9.86 -10.71 12.89
CA ARG A 76 -11.07 -10.85 13.72
C ARG A 76 -11.95 -12.02 13.26
N ASP A 77 -11.91 -12.35 11.97
CA ASP A 77 -12.57 -13.51 11.40
C ASP A 77 -11.86 -14.84 11.72
N GLY A 78 -10.68 -14.79 12.34
CA GLY A 78 -9.92 -15.94 12.84
C GLY A 78 -8.75 -16.37 11.96
N CYS A 79 -8.45 -15.64 10.87
CA CYS A 79 -7.32 -15.89 10.00
C CYS A 79 -5.98 -15.47 10.62
N ARG A 80 -4.89 -16.10 10.18
CA ARG A 80 -3.50 -15.73 10.52
C ARG A 80 -2.93 -14.84 9.42
N VAL A 81 -2.89 -13.52 9.64
CA VAL A 81 -2.54 -12.54 8.60
C VAL A 81 -1.14 -11.95 8.80
N THR A 82 -0.31 -12.06 7.77
CA THR A 82 1.08 -11.56 7.74
C THR A 82 1.33 -10.68 6.51
N GLY A 83 2.30 -9.77 6.61
CA GLY A 83 2.89 -9.14 5.43
C GLY A 83 4.01 -10.01 4.86
N SER A 84 4.21 -9.99 3.55
CA SER A 84 5.33 -10.67 2.88
C SER A 84 6.19 -9.66 2.14
N ASP A 85 7.42 -9.47 2.58
CA ASP A 85 8.46 -8.62 1.98
C ASP A 85 9.47 -9.44 1.14
N ARG A 86 9.16 -10.70 0.85
CA ARG A 86 9.98 -11.63 0.09
C ARG A 86 9.45 -11.77 -1.34
N GLU A 87 10.38 -11.83 -2.30
CA GLU A 87 10.10 -12.25 -3.67
C GLU A 87 9.44 -13.65 -3.69
N PHE A 88 8.57 -13.88 -4.68
CA PHE A 88 7.80 -15.12 -4.72
C PHE A 88 8.66 -16.30 -5.17
N SER A 89 8.67 -17.33 -4.33
CA SER A 89 9.32 -18.62 -4.59
C SER A 89 8.52 -19.73 -3.92
N ALA A 90 8.79 -20.98 -4.27
CA ALA A 90 8.16 -22.13 -3.61
C ALA A 90 8.39 -22.13 -2.09
N GLU A 91 9.58 -21.69 -1.64
CA GLU A 91 9.89 -21.57 -0.23
C GLU A 91 9.12 -20.41 0.43
N ALA A 92 9.09 -19.24 -0.22
CA ALA A 92 8.40 -18.07 0.33
C ALA A 92 6.88 -18.26 0.42
N LEU A 93 6.29 -18.95 -0.56
CA LEU A 93 4.88 -19.35 -0.62
C LEU A 93 4.59 -20.58 0.25
N GLY A 94 5.63 -21.28 0.69
CA GLY A 94 5.57 -22.41 1.59
C GLY A 94 4.90 -22.01 2.90
N GLY A 95 3.76 -22.63 3.17
CA GLY A 95 3.02 -22.33 4.38
C GLY A 95 2.15 -21.07 4.29
N ILE A 96 1.80 -20.62 3.09
CA ILE A 96 0.74 -19.64 2.84
C ILE A 96 -0.45 -20.38 2.23
N ASP A 97 -1.65 -20.10 2.72
CA ASP A 97 -2.89 -20.68 2.19
C ASP A 97 -3.56 -19.71 1.19
N ILE A 98 -3.47 -18.40 1.48
CA ILE A 98 -4.01 -17.33 0.63
C ILE A 98 -2.94 -16.24 0.43
N LEU A 99 -2.64 -15.89 -0.82
CA LEU A 99 -1.79 -14.76 -1.18
C LEU A 99 -2.67 -13.61 -1.67
N VAL A 100 -2.48 -12.42 -1.09
CA VAL A 100 -3.18 -11.20 -1.48
C VAL A 100 -2.17 -10.23 -2.08
N ILE A 101 -2.36 -9.91 -3.35
CA ILE A 101 -1.57 -8.91 -4.08
C ILE A 101 -2.51 -7.76 -4.41
N ALA A 102 -2.28 -6.61 -3.78
CA ALA A 102 -3.11 -5.44 -3.96
C ALA A 102 -2.31 -4.26 -4.54
N ASN A 103 -2.53 -3.98 -5.83
CA ASN A 103 -1.95 -2.84 -6.53
C ASN A 103 -0.41 -2.85 -6.49
N ALA A 104 0.19 -3.96 -6.93
CA ALA A 104 1.64 -4.10 -7.10
C ALA A 104 2.18 -3.19 -8.21
N LEU A 105 3.40 -2.72 -8.03
CA LEU A 105 4.09 -1.79 -8.92
C LEU A 105 5.48 -2.31 -9.25
N ASN A 106 5.90 -2.10 -10.49
CA ASN A 106 7.32 -2.13 -10.79
C ASN A 106 8.02 -0.95 -10.09
N ARG A 107 9.29 -1.13 -9.68
CA ARG A 107 10.12 -0.06 -9.10
C ARG A 107 10.07 1.25 -9.91
N ARG A 108 10.01 1.19 -11.25
CA ARG A 108 9.88 2.37 -12.12
C ARG A 108 8.67 3.23 -11.76
N ASN A 109 7.58 2.61 -11.31
CA ASN A 109 6.32 3.26 -11.00
C ASN A 109 6.07 3.45 -9.51
N ALA A 110 7.05 3.19 -8.64
CA ALA A 110 6.88 3.35 -7.20
C ALA A 110 6.54 4.80 -6.80
N GLU A 111 7.11 5.78 -7.51
CA GLU A 111 6.91 7.22 -7.24
C GLU A 111 6.32 8.00 -8.42
N ASP A 112 6.45 7.49 -9.65
CA ASP A 112 5.96 8.13 -10.88
C ASP A 112 5.09 7.17 -11.70
N TRP A 113 3.80 7.48 -11.77
CA TRP A 113 2.79 6.66 -12.44
C TRP A 113 2.68 6.96 -13.94
N SER A 114 3.63 7.66 -14.55
CA SER A 114 3.66 7.83 -16.00
C SER A 114 4.06 6.56 -16.74
N LEU A 115 3.68 6.46 -18.01
CA LEU A 115 4.12 5.38 -18.89
C LEU A 115 5.66 5.39 -19.04
N PRO A 116 6.30 4.23 -19.26
CA PRO A 116 5.72 2.89 -19.34
C PRO A 116 5.34 2.32 -17.96
N THR A 117 4.49 1.30 -17.95
CA THR A 117 4.08 0.54 -16.75
C THR A 117 4.53 -0.92 -16.86
N PRO A 118 5.83 -1.21 -16.69
CA PRO A 118 6.35 -2.57 -16.82
C PRO A 118 5.78 -3.52 -15.74
N PRO A 119 5.87 -4.85 -15.96
CA PRO A 119 5.47 -5.85 -14.97
C PRO A 119 6.18 -5.67 -13.62
N ALA A 120 5.47 -5.94 -12.53
CA ALA A 120 6.00 -5.87 -11.17
C ALA A 120 6.78 -7.12 -10.78
N PHE A 121 6.47 -8.26 -11.41
CA PHE A 121 7.00 -9.58 -11.07
C PHE A 121 7.97 -10.07 -12.15
N SER A 122 9.00 -10.78 -11.71
CA SER A 122 9.87 -11.52 -12.62
C SER A 122 9.15 -12.76 -13.20
N ALA A 123 9.67 -13.33 -14.29
CA ALA A 123 9.13 -14.56 -14.86
C ALA A 123 9.21 -15.74 -13.86
N ALA A 124 10.26 -15.80 -13.03
CA ALA A 124 10.42 -16.84 -12.02
C ALA A 124 9.34 -16.76 -10.93
N GLU A 125 8.98 -15.53 -10.51
CA GLU A 125 7.92 -15.31 -9.54
C GLU A 125 6.54 -15.65 -10.09
N VAL A 126 6.27 -15.30 -11.36
CA VAL A 126 5.03 -15.67 -12.03
C VAL A 126 4.86 -17.18 -12.07
N GLU A 127 5.91 -17.93 -12.47
CA GLU A 127 5.88 -19.39 -12.46
C GLU A 127 5.73 -19.96 -11.04
N ALA A 128 6.41 -19.39 -10.05
CA ALA A 128 6.29 -19.83 -8.66
C ALA A 128 4.86 -19.67 -8.13
N VAL A 129 4.21 -18.53 -8.37
CA VAL A 129 2.81 -18.31 -7.98
C VAL A 129 1.88 -19.23 -8.74
N ARG A 130 2.09 -19.41 -10.05
CA ARG A 130 1.27 -20.30 -10.89
C ARG A 130 1.31 -21.74 -10.42
N GLU A 131 2.49 -22.29 -10.17
CA GLU A 131 2.65 -23.66 -9.68
C GLU A 131 2.11 -23.82 -8.25
N TRP A 132 2.25 -22.80 -7.40
CA TRP A 132 1.65 -22.79 -6.07
C TRP A 132 0.11 -22.80 -6.12
N VAL A 133 -0.52 -22.00 -6.99
CA VAL A 133 -1.98 -22.02 -7.19
C VAL A 133 -2.44 -23.38 -7.71
N ARG A 134 -1.73 -23.97 -8.67
CA ARG A 134 -2.00 -25.33 -9.15
C ARG A 134 -1.87 -26.40 -8.06
N GLY A 135 -0.96 -26.18 -7.11
CA GLY A 135 -0.80 -26.99 -5.92
C GLY A 135 -1.88 -26.81 -4.85
N GLY A 136 -2.88 -25.94 -5.08
CA GLY A 136 -4.00 -25.69 -4.17
C GLY A 136 -3.94 -24.36 -3.41
N GLY A 137 -2.93 -23.52 -3.67
CA GLY A 137 -2.88 -22.16 -3.15
C GLY A 137 -3.99 -21.26 -3.71
N SER A 138 -4.43 -20.28 -2.94
CA SER A 138 -5.49 -19.34 -3.37
C SER A 138 -4.94 -17.92 -3.57
N LEU A 139 -5.10 -17.36 -4.76
CA LEU A 139 -4.64 -16.01 -5.10
C LEU A 139 -5.82 -15.01 -5.14
N LEU A 140 -5.68 -13.90 -4.43
CA LEU A 140 -6.46 -12.68 -4.64
C LEU A 140 -5.55 -11.61 -5.28
N LEU A 141 -5.76 -11.35 -6.57
CA LEU A 141 -5.03 -10.35 -7.34
C LEU A 141 -5.92 -9.13 -7.61
N ILE A 142 -5.46 -7.94 -7.21
CA ILE A 142 -6.20 -6.68 -7.37
C ILE A 142 -5.31 -5.70 -8.14
N ALA A 143 -5.84 -5.19 -9.24
CA ALA A 143 -5.26 -4.11 -10.03
C ALA A 143 -6.34 -3.07 -10.33
N ASP A 144 -6.18 -1.87 -9.76
CA ASP A 144 -7.00 -0.70 -10.04
C ASP A 144 -6.61 -0.09 -11.41
N HIS A 145 -6.96 1.16 -11.69
CA HIS A 145 -6.54 1.90 -12.86
C HIS A 145 -5.01 2.02 -13.00
N MET A 146 -4.56 2.58 -14.12
CA MET A 146 -3.14 2.82 -14.41
C MET A 146 -2.43 3.48 -13.21
N PRO A 147 -1.28 2.96 -12.75
CA PRO A 147 -0.35 2.06 -13.45
C PRO A 147 -0.49 0.56 -13.11
N PHE A 148 -1.37 0.19 -12.18
CA PHE A 148 -1.41 -1.16 -11.58
C PHE A 148 -1.66 -2.32 -12.58
N PRO A 149 -2.49 -2.18 -13.63
CA PRO A 149 -2.69 -3.25 -14.60
C PRO A 149 -1.40 -3.60 -15.35
N GLY A 150 -0.51 -2.62 -15.58
CA GLY A 150 0.80 -2.86 -16.17
C GLY A 150 1.69 -3.70 -15.26
N GLY A 151 1.72 -3.38 -13.98
CA GLY A 151 2.44 -4.16 -12.95
C GLY A 151 1.94 -5.60 -12.84
N ALA A 152 0.61 -5.79 -12.85
CA ALA A 152 -0.01 -7.10 -12.71
C ALA A 152 -0.04 -7.94 -14.01
N SER A 153 0.28 -7.34 -15.16
CA SER A 153 0.00 -7.90 -16.48
C SER A 153 0.57 -9.30 -16.72
N SER A 154 1.82 -9.55 -16.32
CA SER A 154 2.48 -10.85 -16.51
C SER A 154 1.83 -11.95 -15.68
N LEU A 155 1.49 -11.66 -14.43
CA LEU A 155 0.83 -12.61 -13.52
C LEU A 155 -0.62 -12.88 -13.92
N ALA A 156 -1.34 -11.85 -14.37
CA ALA A 156 -2.73 -11.96 -14.80
C ALA A 156 -2.91 -12.81 -16.08
N ALA A 157 -1.85 -12.99 -16.87
CA ALA A 157 -1.86 -13.75 -18.12
C ALA A 157 -1.41 -15.22 -17.98
N ALA A 158 -1.06 -15.68 -16.78
CA ALA A 158 -0.37 -16.96 -16.51
C ALA A 158 -1.28 -18.20 -16.38
#